data_AF-A0A7X6SH37-F1
#
_entry.id   AF-A0A7X6SH37-F1
#
_cell.length_a   1.000
_cell.length_b   1.000
_cell.length_c   1.000
_cell.angle_alpha   90.00
_cell.angle_beta   90.00
_cell.angle_gamma   90.00
#
_symmetry.space_group_name_H-M   'P 1'
#
loop_
_entity.id
_entity.type
_entity.pdbx_description
1 polymer ?
#
loop_
_entity_poly.entity_id
_entity_poly.type
_entity_poly.pdbx_seq_one_letter_code
_entity_poly.pdbx_strand_id
1 'polypeptide(L)'
;MYAPLLFHEFSHYFINPLTEKYNLIKEDDPIFANIFEKMESLAYGCNSTIINEHIIRALTIRWRSNVIRNEQATNKAISREKDLGFIYIENILNSLIIYENNRDKYPNIDVFYPIIIENIVSEYEQKKNINSSNALT
;
A
#
# COMPACT_ATOMS: atom_id res chain seq x y z
N MET A 1 -11.76 -20.98 -3.92
CA MET A 1 -11.72 -19.97 -5.00
C MET A 1 -12.00 -18.54 -4.51
N TYR A 2 -12.71 -18.32 -3.40
CA TYR A 2 -13.11 -16.96 -2.95
C TYR A 2 -12.29 -16.35 -1.80
N ALA A 3 -11.41 -17.11 -1.15
CA ALA A 3 -10.74 -16.66 0.08
C ALA A 3 -9.91 -15.36 -0.06
N PRO A 4 -9.15 -15.12 -1.15
CA PRO A 4 -8.46 -13.84 -1.33
C PRO A 4 -9.39 -12.64 -1.46
N LEU A 5 -10.51 -12.81 -2.18
CA LEU A 5 -11.52 -11.74 -2.34
C LEU A 5 -12.22 -11.45 -1.02
N LEU A 6 -12.62 -12.50 -0.29
CA LEU A 6 -13.23 -12.32 1.04
C LEU A 6 -12.27 -11.59 2.00
N PHE A 7 -10.99 -11.96 1.99
CA PHE A 7 -9.99 -11.30 2.81
C PHE A 7 -9.79 -9.84 2.42
N HIS A 8 -9.82 -9.52 1.12
CA HIS A 8 -9.79 -8.15 0.61
C HIS A 8 -10.97 -7.33 1.14
N GLU A 9 -12.20 -7.79 0.92
CA GLU A 9 -13.41 -7.08 1.38
C GLU A 9 -13.46 -6.95 2.91
N PHE A 10 -13.00 -7.97 3.64
CA PHE A 10 -12.91 -7.91 5.10
C PHE A 10 -11.87 -6.90 5.58
N SER A 11 -10.78 -6.71 4.85
CA SER A 11 -9.70 -5.78 5.23
C SER A 11 -10.14 -4.32 5.17
N HIS A 12 -11.12 -3.97 4.33
CA HIS A 12 -11.74 -2.63 4.32
C HIS A 12 -12.24 -2.21 5.71
N TYR A 13 -12.82 -3.15 6.47
CA TYR A 13 -13.32 -2.88 7.83
C TYR A 13 -12.22 -2.45 8.81
N PHE A 14 -10.96 -2.83 8.57
CA PHE A 14 -9.83 -2.47 9.42
C PHE A 14 -9.07 -1.25 8.93
N ILE A 15 -8.94 -1.08 7.60
CA ILE A 15 -8.08 -0.05 7.03
C ILE A 15 -8.80 1.29 6.87
N ASN A 16 -10.06 1.28 6.40
CA ASN A 16 -10.78 2.53 6.13
C ASN A 16 -10.92 3.40 7.39
N PRO A 17 -11.28 2.84 8.57
CA PRO A 17 -11.33 3.64 9.80
C PRO A 17 -9.97 4.20 10.23
N LEU A 18 -8.85 3.54 9.90
CA LEU A 18 -7.51 4.03 10.25
C LEU A 18 -7.11 5.21 9.35
N THR A 19 -7.42 5.12 8.06
CA THR A 19 -7.22 6.23 7.11
C THR A 19 -8.03 7.45 7.53
N GLU A 20 -9.29 7.26 7.93
CA GLU A 20 -10.13 8.34 8.46
C GLU A 20 -9.60 8.90 9.79
N LYS A 21 -9.25 8.02 10.74
CA LYS A 21 -8.74 8.37 12.07
C LYS A 21 -7.46 9.20 11.99
N TYR A 22 -6.50 8.77 11.18
CA TYR A 22 -5.18 9.36 11.11
C TYR A 22 -5.07 10.48 10.07
N ASN A 23 -5.75 10.34 8.94
CA ASN A 23 -5.81 11.34 7.87
C ASN A 23 -4.43 11.95 7.54
N LEU A 24 -3.42 11.09 7.37
CA LEU A 24 -2.01 11.49 7.22
C LEU A 24 -1.63 11.88 5.80
N ILE A 25 -2.29 11.31 4.80
CA ILE A 25 -2.22 11.74 3.39
C ILE A 25 -3.48 12.56 3.13
N LYS A 26 -3.31 13.83 2.78
CA LYS A 26 -4.44 14.71 2.44
C LYS A 26 -4.87 14.52 0.99
N GLU A 27 -6.08 14.95 0.66
CA GLU A 27 -6.62 14.83 -0.70
C GLU A 27 -5.90 15.70 -1.73
N ASP A 28 -5.24 16.77 -1.28
CA ASP A 28 -4.42 17.65 -2.11
C ASP A 28 -2.93 17.24 -2.15
N ASP A 29 -2.55 16.14 -1.49
CA ASP A 29 -1.18 15.64 -1.48
C ASP A 29 -0.77 15.13 -2.89
N PRO A 30 0.38 15.56 -3.44
CA PRO A 30 0.86 15.13 -4.75
C PRO A 30 1.39 13.68 -4.79
N ILE A 31 1.37 12.94 -3.69
CA ILE A 31 1.95 11.59 -3.56
C ILE A 31 1.47 10.56 -4.59
N PHE A 32 0.24 10.75 -5.12
CA PHE A 32 -0.37 9.91 -6.15
C PHE A 32 -0.53 10.61 -7.51
N ALA A 33 -0.03 11.85 -7.66
CA ALA A 33 -0.28 12.66 -8.86
C ALA A 33 0.13 11.97 -10.17
N ASN A 34 1.23 11.19 -10.14
CA ASN A 34 1.73 10.46 -11.31
C ASN A 34 0.91 9.20 -11.68
N ILE A 35 0.02 8.74 -10.80
CA ILE A 35 -0.83 7.57 -11.02
C ILE A 35 -2.33 7.92 -10.99
N PHE A 36 -2.69 9.17 -10.68
CA PHE A 36 -4.07 9.55 -10.35
C PHE A 36 -5.05 9.25 -11.50
N GLU A 37 -4.72 9.64 -12.74
CA GLU A 37 -5.56 9.36 -13.92
C GLU A 37 -5.81 7.84 -14.10
N LYS A 38 -4.78 7.03 -13.86
CA LYS A 38 -4.90 5.58 -13.92
C LYS A 38 -5.78 5.04 -12.79
N MET A 39 -5.62 5.55 -11.57
CA MET A 39 -6.42 5.18 -10.41
C MET A 39 -7.89 5.57 -10.60
N GLU A 40 -8.15 6.77 -11.14
CA GLU A 40 -9.50 7.27 -11.44
C GLU A 40 -10.21 6.37 -12.47
N SER A 41 -9.50 5.87 -13.48
CA SER A 41 -10.04 4.91 -14.46
C SER A 41 -10.48 3.58 -13.83
N LEU A 42 -9.96 3.26 -12.64
CA LEU A 42 -10.33 2.10 -11.82
C LEU A 42 -11.37 2.46 -10.73
N ALA A 43 -12.02 3.63 -10.85
CA ALA A 43 -12.97 4.20 -9.90
C ALA A 43 -12.37 4.62 -8.54
N TYR A 44 -11.06 4.85 -8.46
CA TYR A 44 -10.40 5.39 -7.27
C TYR A 44 -10.12 6.88 -7.46
N GLY A 45 -11.12 7.70 -7.16
CA GLY A 45 -11.11 9.15 -7.45
C GLY A 45 -10.57 10.06 -6.34
N CYS A 46 -10.02 9.53 -5.26
CA CYS A 46 -9.47 10.33 -4.17
C CYS A 46 -8.31 9.61 -3.46
N ASN A 47 -7.41 10.37 -2.85
CA ASN A 47 -6.19 9.87 -2.20
C ASN A 47 -6.52 8.90 -1.07
N SER A 48 -7.57 9.15 -0.27
CA SER A 48 -8.01 8.24 0.79
C SER A 48 -8.39 6.86 0.25
N THR A 49 -9.08 6.80 -0.88
CA THR A 49 -9.47 5.53 -1.52
C THR A 49 -8.25 4.84 -2.10
N ILE A 50 -7.36 5.59 -2.76
CA ILE A 50 -6.13 5.05 -3.33
C ILE A 50 -5.26 4.41 -2.25
N ILE A 51 -5.03 5.09 -1.12
CA ILE A 51 -4.19 4.54 -0.04
C ILE A 51 -4.83 3.32 0.64
N ASN A 52 -6.15 3.32 0.85
CA ASN A 52 -6.88 2.17 1.40
C ASN A 52 -6.63 0.93 0.54
N GLU A 53 -6.84 1.07 -0.77
CA GLU A 53 -6.65 -0.02 -1.72
C GLU A 53 -5.21 -0.49 -1.80
N HIS A 54 -4.23 0.41 -1.82
CA HIS A 54 -2.82 0.02 -1.76
C HIS A 54 -2.53 -0.91 -0.57
N ILE A 55 -2.99 -0.53 0.63
CA ILE A 55 -2.74 -1.30 1.87
C ILE A 55 -3.50 -2.63 1.85
N ILE A 56 -4.78 -2.64 1.48
CA ILE A 56 -5.62 -3.83 1.46
C ILE A 56 -5.10 -4.85 0.44
N ARG A 57 -4.65 -4.37 -0.72
CA ARG A 57 -4.06 -5.21 -1.76
C ARG A 57 -2.73 -5.81 -1.30
N ALA A 58 -1.90 -5.06 -0.59
CA ALA A 58 -0.67 -5.58 0.03
C ALA A 58 -0.98 -6.64 1.10
N LEU A 59 -1.95 -6.38 1.98
CA LEU A 59 -2.43 -7.34 2.98
C LEU A 59 -2.91 -8.65 2.33
N THR A 60 -3.67 -8.54 1.24
CA THR A 60 -4.17 -9.71 0.49
C THR A 60 -3.02 -10.54 -0.10
N ILE A 61 -2.00 -9.89 -0.66
CA ILE A 61 -0.78 -10.57 -1.14
C ILE A 61 -0.03 -11.23 0.00
N ARG A 62 0.17 -10.53 1.13
CA ARG A 62 0.90 -11.03 2.30
C ARG A 62 0.21 -12.24 2.93
N TRP A 63 -1.11 -12.18 3.08
CA TRP A 63 -1.90 -13.31 3.57
C TRP A 63 -1.78 -14.50 2.62
N ARG A 64 -1.97 -14.28 1.32
CA ARG A 64 -1.91 -15.35 0.31
C ARG A 64 -0.52 -15.99 0.25
N SER A 65 0.55 -15.20 0.37
CA SER A 65 1.93 -15.71 0.34
C SER A 65 2.23 -16.60 1.55
N ASN A 66 1.71 -16.24 2.74
CA ASN A 66 1.83 -17.06 3.95
C ASN A 66 1.06 -18.39 3.87
N VAL A 67 -0.08 -18.41 3.15
CA VAL A 67 -0.90 -19.62 2.95
C VAL A 67 -0.30 -20.55 1.90
N ILE A 68 0.06 -20.02 0.72
CA ILE A 68 0.48 -20.83 -0.43
C ILE A 68 1.98 -21.14 -0.40
N ARG A 69 2.78 -20.28 0.24
CA ARG A 69 4.24 -20.41 0.36
C ARG A 69 4.94 -20.62 -0.98
N ASN A 70 4.48 -19.88 -1.98
CA ASN A 70 5.04 -19.90 -3.33
C ASN A 70 5.52 -18.50 -3.71
N GLU A 71 6.83 -18.35 -3.81
CA GLU A 71 7.49 -17.08 -4.10
C GLU A 71 7.20 -16.57 -5.52
N GLN A 72 7.26 -17.44 -6.53
CA GLN A 72 6.96 -17.06 -7.92
C GLN A 72 5.53 -16.53 -8.07
N ALA A 73 4.56 -17.17 -7.41
CA ALA A 73 3.18 -16.72 -7.41
C ALA A 73 3.02 -15.38 -6.68
N THR A 74 3.81 -15.15 -5.63
CA THR A 74 3.82 -13.88 -4.88
C THR A 74 4.39 -12.76 -5.73
N ASN A 75 5.55 -12.96 -6.36
CA ASN A 75 6.19 -11.98 -7.24
C ASN A 75 5.31 -11.65 -8.44
N LYS A 76 4.63 -12.64 -9.01
CA LYS A 76 3.64 -12.41 -10.08
C LYS A 76 2.46 -11.57 -9.62
N ALA A 77 1.97 -11.76 -8.39
CA ALA A 77 0.91 -10.93 -7.84
C ALA A 77 1.38 -9.48 -7.65
N ILE A 78 2.57 -9.28 -7.07
CA ILE A 78 3.19 -7.96 -6.90
C ILE A 78 3.34 -7.22 -8.23
N SER A 79 3.88 -7.89 -9.25
CA SER A 79 4.05 -7.29 -10.59
C SER A 79 2.72 -6.84 -11.16
N ARG A 80 1.67 -7.66 -11.06
CA ARG A 80 0.33 -7.29 -11.55
C ARG A 80 -0.22 -6.05 -10.87
N GLU A 81 0.06 -5.87 -9.58
CA GLU A 81 -0.38 -4.67 -8.87
C GLU A 81 0.35 -3.41 -9.29
N LYS A 82 1.66 -3.52 -9.48
CA LYS A 82 2.44 -2.44 -10.07
C LYS A 82 1.93 -2.08 -11.46
N ASP A 83 1.62 -3.09 -12.28
CA ASP A 83 1.07 -2.90 -13.63
C ASP A 83 -0.33 -2.25 -13.60
N LEU A 84 -1.08 -2.36 -12.51
CA LEU A 84 -2.34 -1.65 -12.29
C LEU A 84 -2.14 -0.23 -11.73
N GLY A 85 -0.93 0.13 -11.34
CA GLY A 85 -0.57 1.45 -10.82
C GLY A 85 -0.43 1.53 -9.29
N PHE A 86 -0.47 0.39 -8.58
CA PHE A 86 -0.21 0.33 -7.15
C PHE A 86 1.31 0.42 -6.87
N ILE A 87 1.89 1.58 -7.13
CA ILE A 87 3.35 1.78 -7.19
C ILE A 87 4.07 1.58 -5.85
N TYR A 88 3.36 1.68 -4.72
CA TYR A 88 3.92 1.53 -3.37
C TYR A 88 3.71 0.12 -2.77
N ILE A 89 3.19 -0.84 -3.55
CA ILE A 89 2.80 -2.16 -3.05
C ILE A 89 3.93 -2.92 -2.35
N GLU A 90 5.17 -2.83 -2.86
CA GLU A 90 6.33 -3.52 -2.28
C GLU A 90 6.77 -2.89 -0.97
N ASN A 91 6.75 -1.56 -0.87
CA ASN A 91 7.09 -0.87 0.37
C ASN A 91 6.10 -1.22 1.48
N ILE A 92 4.81 -1.25 1.16
CA ILE A 92 3.79 -1.65 2.12
C ILE A 92 4.00 -3.12 2.54
N LEU A 93 4.31 -4.02 1.61
CA LEU A 93 4.63 -5.42 1.93
C LEU A 93 5.82 -5.54 2.89
N ASN A 94 6.89 -4.77 2.65
CA ASN A 94 8.05 -4.72 3.54
C ASN A 94 7.68 -4.17 4.93
N SER A 95 6.83 -3.14 4.97
CA SER A 95 6.31 -2.58 6.21
C SER A 95 5.51 -3.63 7.00
N LEU A 96 4.67 -4.43 6.33
CA LEU A 96 3.91 -5.51 6.95
C LEU A 96 4.82 -6.62 7.50
N ILE A 97 5.91 -6.96 6.81
CA ILE A 97 6.92 -7.91 7.32
C ILE A 97 7.57 -7.38 8.60
N ILE A 98 7.90 -6.07 8.64
CA ILE A 98 8.46 -5.43 9.83
C ILE A 98 7.44 -5.48 10.98
N TYR A 99 6.18 -5.15 10.73
CA TYR A 99 5.10 -5.24 11.71
C TYR A 99 4.98 -6.64 12.30
N GLU A 100 4.91 -7.66 11.45
CA GLU A 100 4.75 -9.06 11.86
C GLU A 100 5.92 -9.55 12.73
N ASN A 101 7.14 -9.08 12.47
CA ASN A 101 8.34 -9.46 13.21
C ASN A 101 8.55 -8.66 14.51
N ASN A 102 7.76 -7.61 14.77
CA ASN A 102 7.92 -6.71 15.92
C ASN A 102 6.58 -6.49 16.65
N ARG A 103 5.80 -7.56 16.82
CA ARG A 103 4.45 -7.50 17.41
C ARG A 103 4.42 -7.19 18.90
N ASP A 104 5.54 -7.37 19.59
CA ASP A 104 5.77 -6.91 20.96
C ASP A 104 5.77 -5.37 21.05
N LYS A 105 6.36 -4.71 20.05
CA LYS A 105 6.38 -3.25 19.92
C LYS A 105 5.11 -2.69 19.26
N TYR A 106 4.54 -3.44 18.31
CA TYR A 106 3.38 -3.04 17.52
C TYR A 106 2.26 -4.07 17.72
N PRO A 107 1.46 -3.97 18.80
CA PRO A 107 0.52 -5.01 19.17
C PRO A 107 -0.64 -5.16 18.18
N ASN A 108 -0.99 -4.10 17.45
CA ASN A 108 -2.05 -4.10 16.44
C ASN A 108 -1.70 -3.17 15.27
N ILE A 109 -2.45 -3.30 14.17
CA ILE A 109 -2.23 -2.52 12.95
C ILE A 109 -2.56 -1.05 13.12
N ASP A 110 -3.45 -0.68 14.06
CA ASP A 110 -3.77 0.71 14.38
C ASP A 110 -2.49 1.45 14.81
N VAL A 111 -1.74 0.89 15.76
CA VAL A 111 -0.44 1.44 16.20
C VAL A 111 0.60 1.50 15.09
N PHE A 112 0.57 0.55 14.13
CA PHE A 112 1.56 0.48 13.06
C PHE A 112 1.16 1.28 11.80
N TYR A 113 -0.10 1.66 11.65
CA TYR A 113 -0.62 2.34 10.45
C TYR A 113 0.15 3.63 10.12
N PRO A 114 0.45 4.53 11.07
CA PRO A 114 1.25 5.73 10.77
C PRO A 114 2.62 5.42 10.18
N ILE A 115 3.25 4.31 10.58
CA ILE A 115 4.57 3.90 10.09
C ILE A 115 4.48 3.43 8.64
N ILE A 116 3.38 2.74 8.27
CA ILE A 116 3.13 2.39 6.86
C ILE A 116 3.09 3.67 6.01
N ILE A 117 2.34 4.68 6.46
CA ILE A 117 2.23 5.95 5.73
C ILE A 117 3.57 6.69 5.66
N GLU A 118 4.30 6.76 6.77
CA GLU A 118 5.64 7.38 6.83
C GLU A 118 6.61 6.74 5.82
N ASN A 119 6.58 5.41 5.69
CA ASN A 119 7.43 4.71 4.72
C ASN A 119 7.03 5.01 3.27
N ILE A 120 5.73 5.20 2.98
CA ILE A 120 5.26 5.59 1.64
C ILE A 120 5.70 7.01 1.32
N VAL A 121 5.51 7.96 2.24
CA VAL A 121 5.96 9.35 2.09
C VAL A 121 7.48 9.41 1.88
N SER A 122 8.24 8.62 2.65
CA SER A 122 9.70 8.53 2.51
C SER A 122 10.12 8.04 1.12
N GLU A 123 9.43 7.02 0.56
CA GLU A 123 9.71 6.54 -0.78
C GLU A 123 9.33 7.56 -1.86
N TYR A 124 8.20 8.26 -1.70
CA TYR A 124 7.80 9.34 -2.60
C TYR A 124 8.86 10.44 -2.68
N GLU A 125 9.34 10.94 -1.53
CA GLU A 125 10.36 11.98 -1.49
C GLU A 125 11.69 11.51 -2.09
N GLN A 126 12.08 10.25 -1.87
CA GLN A 126 13.27 9.66 -2.52
C GLN A 126 13.13 9.66 -4.05
N LYS A 127 11.99 9.19 -4.59
CA LYS A 127 11.73 9.15 -6.04
C LYS A 127 11.70 10.55 -6.65
N LYS A 128 11.09 11.52 -5.95
CA LYS A 128 11.04 12.93 -6.36
C LYS A 128 12.42 13.56 -6.46
N ASN A 129 13.29 13.29 -5.48
CA ASN A 129 14.66 13.79 -5.48
C ASN A 129 15.49 13.22 -6.64
N ILE A 130 15.39 11.91 -6.91
CA ILE A 130 16.08 11.25 -8.03
C ILE A 130 15.66 11.87 -9.37
N ASN A 131 14.35 12.08 -9.58
CA ASN A 131 13.84 12.67 -10.81
C ASN A 131 14.29 14.14 -10.98
N SER A 132 14.41 14.88 -9.88
CA SER A 132 14.92 16.26 -9.89
C SER A 132 16.40 16.33 -10.22
N SER A 133 17.20 15.38 -9.73
CA SER A 133 18.63 15.27 -10.05
C SER A 133 18.88 14.87 -11.51
N ASN A 134 18.08 13.95 -12.06
CA ASN A 134 18.20 13.51 -13.46
C ASN A 134 17.71 14.55 -14.48
N ALA A 135 16.92 15.54 -14.06
CA ALA A 135 16.46 16.63 -14.93
C ALA A 135 17.51 17.76 -15.09
N LEU A 136 18.59 17.75 -14.30
CA LEU A 136 19.66 18.75 -14.30
C LEU A 136 20.96 18.26 -15.01
N THR A 137 20.94 17.05 -15.56
CA THR A 137 22.04 16.39 -16.30
C THR A 137 21.64 16.11 -17.73
#